data_AF-A0A516HAX0-F1
#
_entry.id   AF-A0A516HAX0-F1
#
_cell.length_a   1.000
_cell.length_b   1.000
_cell.length_c   1.000
_cell.angle_alpha   90.00
_cell.angle_beta   90.00
_cell.angle_gamma   90.00
#
_symmetry.space_group_name_H-M   'P 1'
#
loop_
_entity.id
_entity.type
_entity.pdbx_description
1 polymer ?
#
loop_
_entity_poly.entity_id
_entity_poly.type
_entity_poly.pdbx_seq_one_letter_code
_entity_poly.pdbx_strand_id
1 'polypeptide(L)'
;MEAVLVSLGLAIIAFMVWKLIQARQYNGFIDWLNVEVKPQVLETIEQKLIESRCELTPNNETHIKATKTYYGAYPIRIFEAALAREIIPVEWLNDSKHKRFAAHMMAAQGQYRAKRE
;
A
#
# COMPACT_ATOMS: atom_id res chain seq x y z
N MET A 1 25.34 39.06 10.91
CA MET A 1 25.22 37.73 11.54
C MET A 1 23.75 37.41 11.84
N GLU A 2 23.04 38.31 12.51
CA GLU A 2 21.61 38.13 12.86
C GLU A 2 20.70 37.88 11.64
N ALA A 3 20.78 38.70 10.58
CA ALA A 3 19.97 38.51 9.38
C ALA A 3 20.21 37.15 8.69
N VAL A 4 21.43 36.60 8.80
CA VAL A 4 21.78 35.28 8.26
C VAL A 4 21.16 34.17 9.10
N LEU A 5 21.14 34.32 10.43
CA LEU A 5 20.48 33.37 11.33
C LEU A 5 18.97 33.37 11.12
N VAL A 6 18.36 34.55 10.94
CA VAL A 6 16.93 34.69 10.67
C VAL A 6 16.55 34.03 9.33
N SER A 7 17.33 34.28 8.27
CA SER A 7 17.05 33.68 6.95
C SER A 7 17.20 32.16 6.97
N LEU A 8 18.22 31.64 7.67
CA LEU A 8 18.41 30.20 7.85
C LEU A 8 17.24 29.57 8.62
N GLY A 9 16.77 30.23 9.68
CA GLY A 9 15.62 29.78 10.44
C GLY A 9 14.36 29.65 9.58
N LEU A 10 14.08 30.67 8.76
CA LEU A 10 12.95 30.64 7.83
C LEU A 10 13.08 29.53 6.78
N ALA A 11 14.28 29.29 6.25
CA ALA A 11 14.54 28.23 5.29
C ALA A 11 14.27 26.83 5.89
N ILE A 12 14.71 26.60 7.13
CA ILE A 12 14.46 25.35 7.85
C ILE A 12 12.95 25.14 8.07
N ILE A 13 12.24 26.17 8.51
CA ILE A 13 10.78 26.09 8.71
C ILE A 13 10.08 25.74 7.40
N ALA A 14 10.42 26.43 6.31
CA ALA A 14 9.83 26.15 5.00
C ALA A 14 10.10 24.70 4.55
N PHE A 15 11.31 24.19 4.77
CA PHE A 15 11.66 22.80 4.51
C PHE A 15 10.84 21.82 5.34
N MET A 16 10.65 22.09 6.64
CA MET A 16 9.85 21.22 7.52
C MET A 16 8.38 21.18 7.11
N VAL A 17 7.79 22.33 6.73
CA VAL A 17 6.42 22.40 6.19
C VAL A 17 6.30 21.56 4.91
N TRP A 18 7.27 21.68 4.01
CA TRP A 18 7.29 20.90 2.78
C TRP A 18 7.39 19.38 3.05
N LYS A 19 8.16 18.97 4.06
CA LYS A 19 8.22 17.57 4.51
C LYS A 19 6.90 17.08 5.10
N LEU A 20 6.22 17.91 5.87
CA LEU A 20 4.91 17.58 6.44
C LEU A 20 3.85 17.36 5.34
N ILE A 21 3.86 18.20 4.30
CA ILE A 21 2.96 18.05 3.14
C ILE A 21 3.22 16.71 2.45
N GLN A 22 4.49 16.34 2.22
CA GLN A 22 4.82 15.05 1.62
C GLN A 22 4.35 13.87 2.47
N ALA A 23 4.54 13.93 3.80
CA ALA A 23 4.08 12.90 4.72
C ALA A 23 2.55 12.75 4.67
N ARG A 24 1.82 13.86 4.64
CA ARG A 24 0.35 13.83 4.51
C ARG A 24 -0.09 13.18 3.20
N GLN A 25 0.58 13.45 2.08
CA GLN A 25 0.24 12.81 0.81
C GLN A 25 0.52 11.30 0.83
N TYR A 26 1.60 10.87 1.49
CA TYR A 26 1.88 9.44 1.67
C TYR A 26 0.83 8.75 2.55
N ASN A 27 0.43 9.38 3.66
CA ASN A 27 -0.64 8.86 4.51
C ASN A 27 -1.95 8.71 3.72
N GLY A 28 -2.29 9.69 2.88
CA GLY A 28 -3.45 9.58 1.97
C GLY A 28 -3.36 8.39 1.01
N PHE A 29 -2.17 8.03 0.54
CA PHE A 29 -1.96 6.81 -0.25
C PHE A 29 -2.21 5.53 0.58
N ILE A 30 -1.76 5.50 1.83
CA ILE A 30 -2.00 4.36 2.73
C ILE A 30 -3.47 4.24 3.10
N ASP A 31 -4.15 5.36 3.35
CA ASP A 31 -5.58 5.40 3.62
C ASP A 31 -6.38 4.90 2.41
N TRP A 32 -6.04 5.38 1.21
CA TRP A 32 -6.62 4.90 -0.05
C TRP A 32 -6.46 3.38 -0.22
N LEU A 33 -5.28 2.82 0.06
CA LEU A 33 -5.08 1.37 0.02
C LEU A 33 -6.00 0.62 0.99
N ASN A 34 -6.16 1.13 2.22
CA ASN A 34 -6.93 0.44 3.25
C ASN A 34 -8.44 0.59 3.10
N VAL A 35 -8.90 1.74 2.61
CA VAL A 35 -10.32 2.08 2.52
C VAL A 35 -10.91 1.68 1.18
N GLU A 36 -10.21 1.94 0.08
CA GLU A 36 -10.76 1.74 -1.26
C GLU A 36 -10.27 0.44 -1.90
N VAL A 37 -8.97 0.15 -1.83
CA VAL A 37 -8.36 -0.99 -2.55
C VAL A 37 -8.55 -2.30 -1.80
N LYS A 38 -8.38 -2.29 -0.47
CA LYS A 38 -8.47 -3.49 0.37
C LYS A 38 -9.80 -4.23 0.21
N PRO A 39 -10.98 -3.59 0.23
CA PRO A 39 -12.25 -4.31 0.03
C PRO A 39 -12.29 -5.07 -1.29
N GLN A 40 -11.87 -4.43 -2.39
CA GLN A 40 -11.81 -5.02 -3.72
C GLN A 40 -10.87 -6.24 -3.76
N VAL A 41 -9.67 -6.10 -3.18
CA VAL A 41 -8.69 -7.19 -3.08
C VAL A 41 -9.27 -8.38 -2.32
N LEU A 42 -9.91 -8.13 -1.18
CA LEU A 42 -10.45 -9.19 -0.33
C LEU A 42 -11.64 -9.90 -0.97
N GLU A 43 -12.49 -9.17 -1.69
CA GLU A 43 -13.60 -9.72 -2.45
C GLU A 43 -13.10 -10.59 -3.62
N THR A 44 -12.16 -10.08 -4.42
CA THR A 44 -11.56 -10.85 -5.52
C THR A 44 -10.85 -12.12 -5.03
N ILE A 45 -10.17 -12.06 -3.87
CA ILE A 45 -9.55 -13.24 -3.25
C ILE A 45 -10.61 -14.27 -2.87
N GLU A 46 -11.69 -13.85 -2.23
CA GLU A 46 -12.77 -14.73 -1.81
C GLU A 46 -13.44 -15.41 -3.00
N GLN A 47 -13.80 -14.63 -4.03
CA GLN A 47 -14.40 -15.15 -5.26
C GLN A 47 -13.49 -16.21 -5.91
N LYS A 48 -12.20 -15.91 -6.10
CA LYS A 48 -11.25 -16.87 -6.69
C LYS A 48 -11.11 -18.15 -5.85
N LEU A 49 -11.12 -18.06 -4.52
CA LEU A 49 -11.03 -19.23 -3.65
C LEU A 49 -12.31 -20.09 -3.72
N ILE A 50 -13.48 -19.46 -3.84
CA ILE A 50 -14.75 -20.16 -4.02
C ILE A 50 -14.80 -20.85 -5.40
N GLU A 51 -14.40 -20.16 -6.46
CA GLU A 51 -14.39 -20.68 -7.83
C GLU A 51 -13.39 -21.84 -8.01
N SER A 52 -12.25 -21.78 -7.33
CA SER A 52 -11.22 -22.83 -7.34
C SER A 52 -11.43 -23.93 -6.30
N ARG A 53 -12.60 -23.97 -5.65
CA ARG A 53 -12.92 -24.99 -4.66
C ARG A 53 -13.04 -26.37 -5.33
N CYS A 54 -12.23 -27.32 -4.88
CA CYS A 54 -12.32 -28.72 -5.28
C CYS A 54 -11.85 -29.65 -4.15
N GLU A 55 -11.80 -30.97 -4.38
CA GLU A 55 -11.36 -31.93 -3.36
C GLU A 55 -9.89 -31.70 -2.91
N LEU A 56 -9.03 -31.22 -3.81
CA LEU A 56 -7.62 -30.92 -3.51
C LEU A 56 -7.42 -29.56 -2.84
N THR A 57 -8.25 -28.57 -3.21
CA THR A 57 -8.26 -27.21 -2.66
C THR A 57 -9.63 -26.92 -2.06
N PRO A 58 -9.95 -27.45 -0.87
CA PRO A 58 -11.30 -27.39 -0.31
C PRO A 58 -11.75 -25.96 -0.01
N ASN A 59 -10.80 -25.00 0.12
CA ASN A 59 -11.08 -23.56 0.28
C ASN A 59 -12.29 -23.29 1.16
N ASN A 60 -12.29 -23.96 2.33
CA ASN A 60 -13.36 -23.83 3.30
C ASN A 60 -13.33 -22.42 3.90
N GLU A 61 -14.37 -22.09 4.66
CA GLU A 61 -14.51 -20.76 5.25
C GLU A 61 -13.31 -20.36 6.12
N THR A 62 -12.72 -21.31 6.84
CA THR A 62 -11.50 -21.08 7.62
C THR A 62 -10.33 -20.66 6.75
N HIS A 63 -10.10 -21.36 5.62
CA HIS A 63 -9.05 -21.00 4.68
C HIS A 63 -9.31 -19.62 4.06
N ILE A 64 -10.53 -19.36 3.58
CA ILE A 64 -10.90 -18.06 3.01
C ILE A 64 -10.65 -16.94 4.02
N LYS A 65 -11.10 -17.11 5.27
CA LYS A 65 -10.88 -16.12 6.34
C LYS A 65 -9.40 -15.91 6.66
N ALA A 66 -8.61 -16.99 6.73
CA ALA A 66 -7.17 -16.90 6.97
C ALA A 66 -6.47 -16.15 5.83
N THR A 67 -6.81 -16.46 4.58
CA THR A 67 -6.24 -15.81 3.39
C THR A 67 -6.61 -14.33 3.31
N LYS A 68 -7.88 -13.98 3.56
CA LYS A 68 -8.32 -12.58 3.65
C LYS A 68 -7.56 -11.83 4.76
N THR A 69 -7.38 -12.46 5.92
CA THR A 69 -6.61 -11.88 7.03
C THR A 69 -5.16 -11.66 6.63
N TYR A 70 -4.52 -12.64 5.98
CA TYR A 70 -3.13 -12.55 5.56
C TYR A 70 -2.88 -11.38 4.60
N TYR A 71 -3.68 -11.27 3.53
CA TYR A 71 -3.52 -10.22 2.53
C TYR A 71 -3.98 -8.85 3.04
N GLY A 72 -5.01 -8.81 3.88
CA GLY A 72 -5.55 -7.56 4.43
C GLY A 72 -4.77 -6.97 5.61
N ALA A 73 -3.76 -7.66 6.13
CA ALA A 73 -3.03 -7.25 7.34
C ALA A 73 -2.10 -6.05 7.15
N TYR A 74 -1.50 -5.89 5.96
CA TYR A 74 -0.49 -4.86 5.72
C TYR A 74 -0.71 -4.14 4.38
N PRO A 75 -0.52 -2.81 4.31
CA PRO A 75 -0.66 -2.03 3.08
C PRO A 75 0.17 -2.59 1.92
N ILE A 76 1.41 -3.02 2.17
CA ILE A 76 2.26 -3.62 1.14
C ILE A 76 1.65 -4.88 0.51
N ARG A 77 0.97 -5.73 1.30
CA ARG A 77 0.33 -6.95 0.78
C ARG A 77 -0.94 -6.62 0.00
N ILE A 78 -1.70 -5.63 0.48
CA ILE A 78 -2.87 -5.12 -0.24
C ILE A 78 -2.43 -4.60 -1.61
N PHE A 79 -1.37 -3.80 -1.65
CA PHE A 79 -0.82 -3.24 -2.87
C PHE A 79 -0.29 -4.32 -3.83
N GLU A 80 0.54 -5.25 -3.35
CA GLU A 80 1.06 -6.35 -4.17
C GLU A 80 -0.07 -7.24 -4.71
N ALA A 81 -1.07 -7.55 -3.87
CA ALA A 81 -2.22 -8.35 -4.28
C ALA A 81 -3.12 -7.61 -5.28
N ALA A 82 -3.26 -6.29 -5.14
CA ALA A 82 -4.02 -5.45 -6.05
C ALA A 82 -3.35 -5.36 -7.43
N LEU A 83 -2.02 -5.20 -7.48
CA LEU A 83 -1.26 -5.25 -8.72
C LEU A 83 -1.36 -6.62 -9.40
N ALA A 84 -1.17 -7.71 -8.64
CA ALA A 84 -1.23 -9.07 -9.18
C ALA A 84 -2.62 -9.49 -9.68
N ARG A 85 -3.66 -8.76 -9.29
CA ARG A 85 -5.06 -8.99 -9.69
C ARG A 85 -5.59 -7.88 -10.61
N GLU A 86 -4.72 -6.98 -11.05
CA GLU A 86 -5.07 -5.86 -11.95
C GLU A 86 -6.17 -4.92 -11.40
N ILE A 87 -6.36 -4.91 -10.08
CA ILE A 87 -7.24 -3.95 -9.38
C ILE A 87 -6.61 -2.56 -9.45
N ILE A 88 -5.28 -2.51 -9.30
CA ILE A 88 -4.48 -1.33 -9.63
C ILE A 88 -3.79 -1.64 -10.95
N PRO A 89 -4.03 -0.87 -12.02
CA PRO A 89 -3.34 -1.07 -13.29
C PRO A 89 -1.85 -0.76 -13.12
N VAL A 90 -0.99 -1.49 -13.83
CA VAL A 90 0.47 -1.28 -13.75
C VAL A 90 0.84 0.14 -14.19
N GLU A 91 0.09 0.72 -15.11
CA GLU A 91 0.22 2.09 -15.60
C GLU A 91 0.05 3.14 -14.49
N TRP A 92 -0.59 2.80 -13.37
CA TRP A 92 -0.69 3.67 -12.19
C TRP A 92 0.70 4.08 -11.67
N LEU A 93 1.70 3.22 -11.84
CA LEU A 93 3.10 3.48 -11.49
C LEU A 93 3.84 4.38 -12.48
N ASN A 94 3.22 4.78 -13.60
CA ASN A 94 3.81 5.74 -14.54
C ASN A 94 3.85 7.16 -13.94
N ASP A 95 2.96 7.48 -12.99
CA ASP A 95 3.07 8.72 -12.23
C ASP A 95 4.25 8.65 -11.24
N SER A 96 5.19 9.58 -11.39
CA SER A 96 6.38 9.70 -10.55
C SER A 96 6.07 9.75 -9.04
N LYS A 97 4.94 10.37 -8.66
CA LYS A 97 4.48 10.49 -7.28
C LYS A 97 4.04 9.14 -6.73
N HIS A 98 3.23 8.41 -7.50
CA HIS A 98 2.77 7.06 -7.18
C HIS A 98 3.95 6.09 -7.04
N LYS A 99 4.88 6.14 -8.00
CA LYS A 99 6.12 5.35 -7.95
C LYS A 99 6.93 5.63 -6.68
N ARG A 100 7.04 6.91 -6.28
CA ARG A 100 7.73 7.29 -5.03
C ARG A 100 7.03 6.74 -3.78
N PHE A 101 5.70 6.79 -3.73
CA PHE A 101 4.94 6.23 -2.61
C PHE A 101 5.10 4.71 -2.52
N ALA A 102 5.00 4.02 -3.65
CA ALA A 102 5.24 2.59 -3.72
C ALA A 102 6.67 2.26 -3.27
N ALA A 103 7.69 2.92 -3.82
CA ALA A 103 9.08 2.69 -3.43
C ALA A 103 9.33 2.93 -1.93
N HIS A 104 8.77 4.01 -1.37
CA HIS A 104 8.86 4.29 0.05
C HIS A 104 8.22 3.18 0.90
N MET A 105 7.00 2.74 0.55
CA MET A 105 6.33 1.64 1.22
C MET A 105 7.12 0.33 1.12
N MET A 106 7.68 0.01 -0.05
CA MET A 106 8.50 -1.19 -0.25
C MET A 106 9.74 -1.18 0.64
N ALA A 107 10.37 -0.02 0.83
CA ALA A 107 11.49 0.13 1.74
C ALA A 107 11.06 0.02 3.21
N ALA A 108 9.94 0.65 3.60
CA ALA A 108 9.49 0.71 5.00
C ALA A 108 8.84 -0.59 5.49
N GLN A 109 8.12 -1.30 4.61
CA GLN A 109 7.31 -2.47 4.94
C GLN A 109 7.83 -3.75 4.27
N GLY A 110 9.05 -3.74 3.73
CA GLY A 110 9.63 -4.86 2.96
C GLY A 110 9.60 -6.20 3.68
N GLN A 111 9.74 -6.20 5.02
CA GLN A 111 9.63 -7.42 5.84
C GLN A 111 8.24 -8.07 5.84
N TYR A 112 7.18 -7.33 5.47
CA TYR A 112 5.79 -7.81 5.49
C TYR A 112 5.26 -8.19 4.12
N ARG A 113 6.09 -8.18 3.07
CA ARG A 113 5.69 -8.54 1.71
C ARG A 113 5.01 -9.90 1.64
N ALA A 114 4.16 -10.07 0.63
CA ALA A 114 3.62 -11.39 0.34
C ALA A 114 4.78 -12.31 -0.03
N LYS A 115 4.89 -13.48 0.63
CA LYS A 115 5.85 -14.49 0.20
C LYS A 115 5.40 -14.97 -1.18
N ARG A 116 6.32 -15.04 -2.13
CA ARG A 116 6.05 -15.71 -3.41
C ARG A 116 5.83 -17.19 -3.10
N GLU A 117 4.66 -17.69 -3.43
CA GLU A 117 4.35 -19.12 -3.48
C GLU A 117 4.98 -19.75 -4.73
#